data_AF-A0A1F4UPU2-F1
#
_entry.id   AF-A0A1F4UPU2-F1
#
_cell.length_a   1.000
_cell.length_b   1.000
_cell.length_c   1.000
_cell.angle_alpha   90.00
_cell.angle_beta   90.00
_cell.angle_gamma   90.00
#
_symmetry.space_group_name_H-M   'P 1'
#
loop_
_entity.id
_entity.type
_entity.pdbx_description
1 polymer ?
#
loop_
_entity_poly.entity_id
_entity_poly.type
_entity_poly.pdbx_seq_one_letter_code
_entity_poly.pdbx_strand_id
1 'polypeptide(L)'
;IEKEISREAIEAFRKNVDVVDMIGVEKLNDILIKRATPIKWRSPEVFPDPTKSDVQTFPSEVDCMKVRRPTIAEAYISILKHISMFGLESEAVINYVSDTSKTMKEMLNLTAVVTDEDPDNWNIPDYLPFSKGDLEKYFKGFFDPDPHTEDYTYGERLFNFAHSEMSDLKEIYPWLKLERFDQFFTHGGFDQVAISIVRKLKGFKYDKGAIALLANPFTDVFPKRPSSKTPCLFLIQCQIYESKLTLTAYFRSNDMYNAWPLNAFALRKLQSNIANELTVEMGALITISNMAHIYEHNYQDAKELYEKNDKGYCEWDPRGNLSVMVENSDIVARWMTPRGNEEIKEWRIDGKKRNAARLISFEIENGLAISTLGNALYIGRQLERAETAIKLGLKFTQDNPLEFDTIKP
;
A
#
# COMPACT_ATOMS: atom_id res chain seq x y z
N ILE A 1 19.64 25.29 -20.95
CA ILE A 1 21.10 25.07 -21.06
C ILE A 1 21.61 24.98 -19.64
N GLU A 2 22.35 23.93 -19.32
CA GLU A 2 22.91 23.68 -17.99
C GLU A 2 23.87 24.82 -17.59
N LYS A 3 23.93 25.15 -16.29
CA LYS A 3 24.74 26.27 -15.78
C LYS A 3 26.24 25.99 -15.91
N GLU A 4 26.56 24.71 -16.02
CA GLU A 4 27.88 24.12 -16.13
C GLU A 4 28.49 24.33 -17.53
N ILE A 5 27.67 24.65 -18.53
CA ILE A 5 28.12 24.98 -19.89
C ILE A 5 28.40 26.48 -19.98
N SER A 6 29.68 26.83 -20.16
CA SER A 6 30.11 28.22 -20.24
C SER A 6 29.49 28.94 -21.45
N ARG A 7 29.25 30.24 -21.29
CA ARG A 7 28.70 31.07 -22.37
C ARG A 7 29.67 31.11 -23.56
N GLU A 8 30.96 31.12 -23.28
CA GLU A 8 32.05 31.08 -24.25
C GLU A 8 32.01 29.80 -25.10
N ALA A 9 31.74 28.64 -24.47
CA ALA A 9 31.61 27.38 -25.21
C ALA A 9 30.38 27.37 -26.13
N ILE A 10 29.27 27.94 -25.68
CA ILE A 10 28.03 28.07 -26.47
C ILE A 10 28.25 29.00 -27.67
N GLU A 11 28.89 30.14 -27.44
CA GLU A 11 29.20 31.11 -28.49
C GLU A 11 30.20 30.54 -29.50
N ALA A 12 31.22 29.80 -29.03
CA ALA A 12 32.15 29.08 -29.87
C ALA A 12 31.45 28.02 -30.72
N PHE A 13 30.51 27.25 -30.14
CA PHE A 13 29.72 26.27 -30.88
C PHE A 13 28.87 26.93 -31.96
N ARG A 14 28.11 27.99 -31.61
CA ARG A 14 27.26 28.73 -32.56
C ARG A 14 28.05 29.37 -33.69
N LYS A 15 29.29 29.77 -33.46
CA LYS A 15 30.17 30.38 -34.46
C LYS A 15 30.76 29.36 -35.43
N ASN A 16 31.05 28.15 -34.97
CA ASN A 16 31.85 27.17 -35.73
C ASN A 16 31.07 25.94 -36.20
N VAL A 17 29.79 25.82 -35.85
CA VAL A 17 28.92 24.69 -36.22
C VAL A 17 27.67 25.19 -36.93
N ASP A 18 27.56 24.84 -38.21
CA ASP A 18 26.34 25.07 -38.99
C ASP A 18 25.34 23.93 -38.80
N VAL A 19 24.16 24.26 -38.26
CA VAL A 19 23.04 23.31 -38.14
C VAL A 19 22.18 23.43 -39.39
N VAL A 20 22.01 22.29 -40.08
CA VAL A 20 21.08 22.18 -41.21
C VAL A 20 19.86 21.42 -40.73
N ASP A 21 18.70 22.08 -40.71
CA ASP A 21 17.43 21.43 -40.41
C ASP A 21 17.01 20.53 -41.58
N MET A 22 16.76 19.26 -41.29
CA MET A 22 16.36 18.25 -42.29
C MET A 22 14.93 17.72 -42.06
N ILE A 23 14.18 18.33 -41.14
CA ILE A 23 12.79 17.94 -40.90
C ILE A 23 11.96 18.25 -42.15
N GLY A 24 11.31 17.22 -42.71
CA GLY A 24 10.44 17.35 -43.89
C GLY A 24 11.13 17.28 -45.26
N VAL A 25 12.41 16.93 -45.33
CA VAL A 25 13.14 16.84 -46.60
C VAL A 25 12.89 15.50 -47.31
N GLU A 26 12.31 15.53 -48.52
CA GLU A 26 11.93 14.32 -49.29
C GLU A 26 13.11 13.61 -49.98
N LYS A 27 14.22 14.32 -50.28
CA LYS A 27 15.39 13.78 -51.00
C LYS A 27 16.69 13.93 -50.22
N LEU A 28 16.77 13.19 -49.11
CA LEU A 28 17.92 13.21 -48.20
C LEU A 28 19.27 12.89 -48.90
N ASN A 29 19.27 11.98 -49.87
CA ASN A 29 20.47 11.50 -50.54
C ASN A 29 21.15 12.57 -51.41
N ASP A 30 20.39 13.47 -52.04
CA ASP A 30 20.95 14.53 -52.91
C ASP A 30 21.71 15.59 -52.09
N ILE A 31 21.34 15.76 -50.82
CA ILE A 31 21.98 16.69 -49.87
C ILE A 31 23.23 16.05 -49.25
N LEU A 32 23.17 14.75 -48.91
CA LEU A 32 24.30 14.02 -48.33
C LEU A 32 25.45 13.86 -49.32
N ILE A 33 25.18 13.64 -50.61
CA ILE A 33 26.20 13.44 -51.66
C ILE A 33 26.99 14.73 -51.95
N LYS A 34 26.42 15.91 -51.69
CA LYS A 34 27.07 17.22 -51.93
C LYS A 34 27.83 17.77 -50.72
N ARG A 35 27.78 17.09 -49.57
CA ARG A 35 28.33 17.63 -48.32
C ARG A 35 29.79 17.22 -48.16
N ALA A 36 30.67 18.21 -47.98
CA ALA A 36 32.07 17.95 -47.63
C ALA A 36 32.15 17.21 -46.28
N THR A 37 33.18 16.36 -46.13
CA THR A 37 33.45 15.66 -44.87
C THR A 37 33.55 16.68 -43.73
N PRO A 38 32.78 16.52 -42.63
CA PRO A 38 32.83 17.46 -41.53
C PRO A 38 34.24 17.59 -40.97
N ILE A 39 34.75 18.82 -40.89
CA ILE A 39 36.04 19.10 -40.28
C ILE A 39 35.83 19.27 -38.77
N LYS A 40 36.63 18.57 -37.97
CA LYS A 40 36.64 18.77 -36.52
C LYS A 40 37.17 20.16 -36.22
N TRP A 41 36.37 21.00 -35.57
CA TRP A 41 36.74 22.39 -35.25
C TRP A 41 37.41 22.53 -33.87
N ARG A 42 37.22 21.57 -32.96
CA ARG A 42 37.88 21.50 -31.65
C ARG A 42 37.92 20.09 -31.06
N SER A 43 38.74 19.91 -30.04
CA SER A 43 38.72 18.74 -29.16
C SER A 43 37.46 18.74 -28.27
N PRO A 44 36.95 17.56 -27.85
CA PRO A 44 35.82 17.46 -26.93
C PRO A 44 36.06 18.26 -25.64
N GLU A 45 35.06 19.02 -25.24
CA GLU A 45 35.01 19.71 -23.94
C GLU A 45 34.02 18.95 -23.06
N VAL A 46 34.44 18.60 -21.85
CA VAL A 46 33.61 17.88 -20.88
C VAL A 46 33.19 18.89 -19.81
N PHE A 47 31.88 19.03 -19.63
CA PHE A 47 31.30 19.84 -18.56
C PHE A 47 30.95 18.94 -17.38
N PRO A 48 31.06 19.41 -16.14
CA PRO A 48 30.61 18.64 -14.99
C PRO A 48 29.11 18.40 -15.07
N ASP A 49 28.65 17.24 -14.57
CA ASP A 49 27.22 17.00 -14.40
C ASP A 49 26.63 18.08 -13.47
N PRO A 50 25.39 18.54 -13.73
CA PRO A 50 24.72 19.45 -12.83
C PRO A 50 24.63 18.84 -11.44
N THR A 51 24.81 19.68 -10.42
CA THR A 51 24.63 19.22 -9.04
C THR A 51 23.21 18.69 -8.89
N LYS A 52 23.06 17.42 -8.52
CA LYS A 52 21.74 16.83 -8.30
C LYS A 52 21.06 17.64 -7.20
N SER A 53 19.99 18.35 -7.55
CA SER A 53 19.14 18.99 -6.54
C SER A 53 18.50 17.89 -5.70
N ASP A 54 18.47 18.08 -4.38
CA ASP A 54 17.71 17.20 -3.50
C ASP A 54 16.23 17.28 -3.89
N VAL A 55 15.69 16.18 -4.41
CA VAL A 55 14.26 16.05 -4.67
C VAL A 55 13.58 15.89 -3.32
N GLN A 56 12.88 16.93 -2.86
CA GLN A 56 12.24 16.92 -1.53
C GLN A 56 11.04 15.97 -1.46
N THR A 57 10.31 15.79 -2.57
CA THR A 57 9.16 14.89 -2.68
C THR A 57 9.17 14.17 -4.02
N PHE A 58 9.08 12.84 -3.99
CA PHE A 58 8.96 12.05 -5.22
C PHE A 58 7.53 12.18 -5.79
N PRO A 59 7.34 12.04 -7.12
CA PRO A 59 6.01 11.95 -7.71
C PRO A 59 5.19 10.86 -7.01
N SER A 60 3.96 11.19 -6.64
CA SER A 60 3.11 10.36 -5.80
C SER A 60 1.71 10.22 -6.38
N GLU A 61 1.10 9.05 -6.17
CA GLU A 61 -0.32 8.81 -6.41
C GLU A 61 -1.13 9.56 -5.34
N VAL A 62 -2.17 10.31 -5.74
CA VAL A 62 -2.96 11.16 -4.81
C VAL A 62 -4.26 10.46 -4.35
N ASP A 63 -4.43 9.18 -4.69
CA ASP A 63 -5.66 8.43 -4.46
C ASP A 63 -5.55 7.39 -3.34
N CYS A 64 -4.99 6.20 -3.60
CA CYS A 64 -5.00 5.05 -2.71
C CYS A 64 -3.72 4.23 -2.82
N MET A 65 -2.93 4.22 -1.74
CA MET A 65 -1.74 3.39 -1.64
C MET A 65 -2.02 2.11 -0.85
N LYS A 66 -1.74 0.94 -1.42
CA LYS A 66 -1.90 -0.36 -0.74
C LYS A 66 -0.54 -0.89 -0.25
N VAL A 67 -0.41 -1.11 1.05
CA VAL A 67 0.73 -1.80 1.67
C VAL A 67 0.26 -3.15 2.22
N ARG A 68 0.69 -4.26 1.61
CA ARG A 68 0.37 -5.62 2.08
C ARG A 68 1.60 -6.29 2.68
N ARG A 69 1.55 -6.75 3.93
CA ARG A 69 2.62 -7.51 4.58
C ARG A 69 2.07 -8.62 5.50
N PRO A 70 2.86 -9.68 5.77
CA PRO A 70 2.49 -10.72 6.73
C PRO A 70 2.26 -10.18 8.14
N THR A 71 3.21 -9.38 8.64
CA THR A 71 3.23 -8.89 10.03
C THR A 71 3.01 -7.38 10.11
N ILE A 72 2.54 -6.92 11.28
CA ILE A 72 2.35 -5.49 11.59
C ILE A 72 3.69 -4.77 11.55
N ALA A 73 4.76 -5.40 12.05
CA ALA A 73 6.10 -4.81 12.06
C ALA A 73 6.65 -4.58 10.64
N GLU A 74 6.46 -5.54 9.73
CA GLU A 74 6.84 -5.36 8.32
C GLU A 74 5.98 -4.32 7.62
N ALA A 75 4.67 -4.31 7.89
CA ALA A 75 3.76 -3.29 7.38
C ALA A 75 4.18 -1.89 7.85
N TYR A 76 4.52 -1.72 9.12
CA TYR A 76 4.99 -0.48 9.71
C TYR A 76 6.19 0.10 8.95
N ILE A 77 7.24 -0.71 8.78
CA ILE A 77 8.44 -0.29 8.04
C ILE A 77 8.11 0.13 6.61
N SER A 78 7.28 -0.65 5.92
CA SER A 78 6.85 -0.32 4.57
C SER A 78 6.04 0.97 4.54
N ILE A 79 5.10 1.19 5.47
CA ILE A 79 4.29 2.41 5.57
C ILE A 79 5.20 3.64 5.74
N LEU A 80 6.16 3.58 6.67
CA LEU A 80 7.09 4.69 6.92
C LEU A 80 7.87 5.08 5.66
N LYS A 81 8.38 4.08 4.93
CA LYS A 81 9.05 4.30 3.65
C LYS A 81 8.16 4.99 2.63
N HIS A 82 6.92 4.51 2.46
CA HIS A 82 6.00 5.08 1.47
C HIS A 82 5.67 6.54 1.80
N ILE A 83 5.33 6.86 3.04
CA ILE A 83 5.01 8.24 3.44
C ILE A 83 6.24 9.13 3.38
N SER A 84 7.41 8.63 3.77
CA SER A 84 8.65 9.42 3.73
C SER A 84 9.08 9.78 2.30
N MET A 85 8.90 8.87 1.35
CA MET A 85 9.26 9.07 -0.06
C MET A 85 8.18 9.83 -0.84
N PHE A 86 6.92 9.45 -0.67
CA PHE A 86 5.81 9.86 -1.54
C PHE A 86 4.74 10.68 -0.82
N GLY A 87 4.86 10.88 0.49
CA GLY A 87 3.96 11.75 1.24
C GLY A 87 4.08 13.21 0.78
N LEU A 88 2.93 13.85 0.57
CA LEU A 88 2.87 15.28 0.31
C LEU A 88 3.13 16.02 1.60
N GLU A 89 3.97 17.06 1.55
CA GLU A 89 4.15 17.94 2.69
C GLU A 89 2.94 18.85 2.84
N SER A 90 2.37 18.89 4.04
CA SER A 90 1.26 19.77 4.40
C SER A 90 1.60 20.53 5.69
N GLU A 91 0.95 21.68 5.86
CA GLU A 91 0.97 22.37 7.15
C GLU A 91 0.27 21.49 8.18
N ALA A 92 0.93 21.29 9.32
CA ALA A 92 0.34 20.51 10.36
C ALA A 92 -0.90 21.26 10.90
N VAL A 93 -2.07 20.61 10.91
CA VAL A 93 -3.27 21.22 11.47
C VAL A 93 -2.98 21.59 12.93
N ILE A 94 -2.92 22.89 13.23
CA ILE A 94 -2.37 23.52 14.45
C ILE A 94 -2.87 22.91 15.77
N ASN A 95 -4.01 22.20 15.75
CA ASN A 95 -4.59 21.53 16.92
C ASN A 95 -4.20 20.03 17.09
N TYR A 96 -3.34 19.46 16.24
CA TYR A 96 -2.81 18.08 16.36
C TYR A 96 -1.37 18.02 16.84
N VAL A 97 -0.69 19.16 16.92
CA VAL A 97 0.76 19.21 17.03
C VAL A 97 1.17 19.62 18.44
N SER A 98 2.20 18.99 18.96
CA SER A 98 3.06 19.61 19.98
C SER A 98 3.60 20.94 19.45
N ASP A 99 4.01 21.85 20.32
CA ASP A 99 4.59 23.17 19.95
C ASP A 99 5.86 23.09 19.04
N THR A 100 6.27 21.88 18.61
CA THR A 100 7.55 21.54 18.00
C THR A 100 7.51 21.14 16.52
N SER A 101 6.35 20.89 15.90
CA SER A 101 6.29 20.57 14.46
C SER A 101 5.39 21.52 13.67
N LYS A 102 5.90 21.99 12.54
CA LYS A 102 5.18 22.95 11.69
C LYS A 102 4.57 22.25 10.47
N THR A 103 5.15 21.13 10.06
CA THR A 103 4.70 20.36 8.90
C THR A 103 4.51 18.88 9.23
N MET A 104 3.85 18.18 8.31
CA MET A 104 3.75 16.72 8.29
C MET A 104 3.80 16.21 6.85
N LYS A 105 4.21 14.96 6.68
CA LYS A 105 4.13 14.24 5.40
C LYS A 105 2.90 13.37 5.42
N GLU A 106 2.03 13.51 4.44
CA GLU A 106 0.73 12.85 4.40
C GLU A 106 0.50 12.05 3.11
N MET A 107 -0.17 10.91 3.25
CA MET A 107 -0.71 10.14 2.14
C MET A 107 -2.20 9.88 2.34
N LEU A 108 -2.98 10.05 1.27
CA LEU A 108 -4.41 9.81 1.30
C LEU A 108 -4.73 8.32 1.13
N ASN A 109 -5.75 7.88 1.88
CA ASN A 109 -6.33 6.53 1.82
C ASN A 109 -5.30 5.38 1.84
N LEU A 110 -4.23 5.53 2.61
CA LEU A 110 -3.26 4.45 2.78
C LEU A 110 -3.97 3.23 3.38
N THR A 111 -3.98 2.15 2.62
CA THR A 111 -4.61 0.87 2.99
C THR A 111 -3.54 -0.13 3.35
N ALA A 112 -3.34 -0.35 4.64
CA ALA A 112 -2.46 -1.41 5.14
C ALA A 112 -3.24 -2.72 5.27
N VAL A 113 -2.67 -3.81 4.79
CA VAL A 113 -3.24 -5.17 4.81
C VAL A 113 -2.25 -6.10 5.49
N VAL A 114 -2.61 -6.59 6.68
CA VAL A 114 -1.81 -7.52 7.49
C VAL A 114 -2.47 -8.91 7.43
N THR A 115 -1.74 -9.93 7.00
CA THR A 115 -2.31 -11.27 6.75
C THR A 115 -2.07 -12.28 7.87
N ASP A 116 -0.85 -12.33 8.41
CA ASP A 116 -0.34 -13.49 9.15
C ASP A 116 0.17 -13.15 10.55
N GLU A 117 -0.08 -11.93 11.05
CA GLU A 117 0.27 -11.57 12.44
C GLU A 117 -0.46 -12.50 13.43
N ASP A 118 0.32 -13.18 14.27
CA ASP A 118 -0.15 -14.16 15.25
C ASP A 118 -0.51 -13.47 16.58
N PRO A 119 -1.80 -13.44 16.97
CA PRO A 119 -2.21 -12.83 18.23
C PRO A 119 -1.80 -13.60 19.49
N ASP A 120 -1.41 -14.87 19.36
CA ASP A 120 -0.93 -15.69 20.47
C ASP A 120 0.59 -15.56 20.65
N ASN A 121 1.30 -15.11 19.61
CA ASN A 121 2.74 -14.90 19.62
C ASN A 121 3.14 -13.64 18.83
N TRP A 122 2.91 -12.47 19.44
CA TRP A 122 3.17 -11.16 18.81
C TRP A 122 4.61 -11.01 18.29
N ASN A 123 4.74 -10.60 17.03
CA ASN A 123 6.03 -10.25 16.43
C ASN A 123 6.42 -8.82 16.82
N ILE A 124 7.19 -8.68 17.89
CA ILE A 124 7.65 -7.38 18.42
C ILE A 124 9.18 -7.27 18.30
N PRO A 125 9.72 -6.96 17.12
CA PRO A 125 11.16 -6.74 16.96
C PRO A 125 11.61 -5.44 17.62
N ASP A 126 12.89 -5.38 18.00
CA ASP A 126 13.50 -4.28 18.77
C ASP A 126 13.44 -2.90 18.10
N TYR A 127 13.09 -2.84 16.81
CA TYR A 127 12.95 -1.60 16.07
C TYR A 127 11.56 -0.95 16.21
N LEU A 128 10.58 -1.64 16.80
CA LEU A 128 9.30 -1.00 17.09
C LEU A 128 9.47 0.06 18.19
N PRO A 129 8.75 1.19 18.13
CA PRO A 129 8.94 2.32 19.05
C PRO A 129 8.35 2.07 20.45
N PHE A 130 8.09 0.82 20.82
CA PHE A 130 7.47 0.44 22.09
C PHE A 130 7.93 -0.96 22.51
N SER A 131 7.91 -1.21 23.82
CA SER A 131 8.20 -2.52 24.39
C SER A 131 6.94 -3.40 24.46
N LYS A 132 7.13 -4.70 24.71
CA LYS A 132 6.01 -5.60 25.02
C LYS A 132 5.17 -5.13 26.21
N GLY A 133 5.81 -4.54 27.23
CA GLY A 133 5.10 -3.99 28.39
C GLY A 133 4.22 -2.79 28.04
N ASP A 134 4.69 -1.93 27.14
CA ASP A 134 3.90 -0.80 26.63
C ASP A 134 2.68 -1.30 25.83
N LEU A 135 2.86 -2.35 25.03
CA LEU A 135 1.76 -2.98 24.28
C LEU A 135 0.70 -3.57 25.23
N GLU A 136 1.12 -4.27 26.28
CA GLU A 136 0.20 -4.82 27.28
C GLU A 136 -0.57 -3.72 28.03
N LYS A 137 0.09 -2.62 28.36
CA LYS A 137 -0.56 -1.43 28.94
C LYS A 137 -1.55 -0.81 27.95
N TYR A 138 -1.16 -0.70 26.68
CA TYR A 138 -2.01 -0.17 25.63
C TYR A 138 -3.28 -1.02 25.44
N PHE A 139 -3.16 -2.35 25.46
CA PHE A 139 -4.33 -3.24 25.43
C PHE A 139 -5.28 -2.98 26.59
N LYS A 140 -4.78 -2.81 27.83
CA LYS A 140 -5.66 -2.53 28.97
C LYS A 140 -6.53 -1.30 28.71
N GLY A 141 -5.94 -0.20 28.22
CA GLY A 141 -6.68 1.02 27.90
C GLY A 141 -7.57 0.90 26.66
N PHE A 142 -7.11 0.22 25.60
CA PHE A 142 -7.89 0.05 24.36
C PHE A 142 -9.19 -0.74 24.60
N PHE A 143 -9.17 -1.70 25.53
CA PHE A 143 -10.33 -2.53 25.88
C PHE A 143 -11.07 -2.07 27.14
N ASP A 144 -10.70 -0.93 27.73
CA ASP A 144 -11.38 -0.40 28.92
C ASP A 144 -12.69 0.33 28.54
N PRO A 145 -13.87 -0.15 28.98
CA PRO A 145 -15.14 0.53 28.71
C PRO A 145 -15.31 1.86 29.45
N ASP A 146 -14.45 2.17 30.42
CA ASP A 146 -14.46 3.42 31.17
C ASP A 146 -13.46 4.42 30.54
N PRO A 147 -13.89 5.61 30.09
CA PRO A 147 -12.98 6.63 29.58
C PRO A 147 -12.20 7.34 30.70
N HIS A 148 -12.54 7.11 31.98
CA HIS A 148 -11.98 7.79 33.14
C HIS A 148 -12.09 9.32 33.00
N THR A 149 -10.96 10.00 32.85
CA THR A 149 -10.88 11.46 32.69
C THR A 149 -10.71 11.91 31.25
N GLU A 150 -10.58 10.98 30.30
CA GLU A 150 -10.38 11.29 28.89
C GLU A 150 -11.70 11.69 28.22
N ASP A 151 -11.64 12.54 27.19
CA ASP A 151 -12.84 12.97 26.43
C ASP A 151 -13.51 11.80 25.69
N TYR A 152 -12.72 10.79 25.32
CA TYR A 152 -13.15 9.52 24.75
C TYR A 152 -12.03 8.48 24.87
N THR A 153 -12.38 7.20 24.84
CA THR A 153 -11.43 6.10 24.61
C THR A 153 -12.02 5.13 23.60
N TYR A 154 -11.18 4.34 22.92
CA TYR A 154 -11.70 3.33 21.99
C TYR A 154 -12.48 2.23 22.70
N GLY A 155 -12.10 1.87 23.93
CA GLY A 155 -12.82 0.88 24.71
C GLY A 155 -14.23 1.34 25.10
N GLU A 156 -14.38 2.57 25.58
CA GLU A 156 -15.70 3.18 25.80
C GLU A 156 -16.55 3.14 24.53
N ARG A 157 -15.98 3.61 23.40
CA ARG A 157 -16.70 3.64 22.14
C ARG A 157 -17.05 2.26 21.59
N LEU A 158 -16.29 1.21 21.90
CA LEU A 158 -16.56 -0.14 21.41
C LEU A 158 -17.53 -0.91 22.30
N PHE A 159 -17.38 -0.78 23.63
CA PHE A 159 -18.01 -1.66 24.61
C PHE A 159 -19.05 -0.97 25.50
N ASN A 160 -19.13 0.37 25.47
CA ASN A 160 -20.02 1.16 26.32
C ASN A 160 -20.57 2.39 25.60
N PHE A 161 -20.80 2.29 24.28
CA PHE A 161 -21.14 3.44 23.45
C PHE A 161 -22.45 4.10 23.88
N ALA A 162 -22.51 5.43 23.89
CA ALA A 162 -23.70 6.20 24.22
C ALA A 162 -24.30 5.89 25.61
N HIS A 163 -23.44 5.53 26.57
CA HIS A 163 -23.84 5.25 27.95
C HIS A 163 -24.62 6.40 28.58
N SER A 164 -24.11 7.63 28.47
CA SER A 164 -24.75 8.82 29.06
C SER A 164 -26.10 9.17 28.45
N GLU A 165 -26.31 8.80 27.18
CA GLU A 165 -27.49 9.14 26.39
C GLU A 165 -28.57 8.04 26.46
N MET A 166 -28.30 6.92 27.12
CA MET A 166 -29.19 5.74 27.10
C MET A 166 -30.60 6.06 27.61
N SER A 167 -30.73 6.87 28.65
CA SER A 167 -32.03 7.31 29.20
C SER A 167 -32.81 8.13 28.17
N ASP A 168 -32.15 9.13 27.57
CA ASP A 168 -32.76 10.01 26.56
C ASP A 168 -33.15 9.22 25.31
N LEU A 169 -32.32 8.25 24.87
CA LEU A 169 -32.63 7.40 23.74
C LEU A 169 -33.89 6.55 23.96
N LYS A 170 -34.10 6.04 25.18
CA LYS A 170 -35.32 5.29 25.54
C LYS A 170 -36.56 6.18 25.52
N GLU A 171 -36.43 7.44 25.95
CA GLU A 171 -37.52 8.41 25.96
C GLU A 171 -37.88 8.92 24.56
N ILE A 172 -36.86 9.28 23.75
CA ILE A 172 -37.02 9.86 22.41
C ILE A 172 -37.46 8.78 21.41
N TYR A 173 -36.93 7.56 21.54
CA TYR A 173 -37.14 6.46 20.59
C TYR A 173 -37.75 5.20 21.23
N PRO A 174 -38.91 5.31 21.89
CA PRO A 174 -39.51 4.19 22.63
C PRO A 174 -39.86 3.00 21.73
N TRP A 175 -40.05 3.23 20.43
CA TRP A 175 -40.34 2.17 19.45
C TRP A 175 -39.14 1.24 19.18
N LEU A 176 -37.91 1.64 19.54
CA LEU A 176 -36.73 0.77 19.42
C LEU A 176 -36.78 -0.43 20.37
N LYS A 177 -37.53 -0.33 21.48
CA LYS A 177 -37.67 -1.39 22.50
C LYS A 177 -36.31 -1.93 22.94
N LEU A 178 -35.43 -1.03 23.37
CA LEU A 178 -34.03 -1.32 23.67
C LEU A 178 -33.87 -2.41 24.73
N GLU A 179 -34.85 -2.58 25.61
CA GLU A 179 -34.87 -3.59 26.68
C GLU A 179 -34.72 -5.02 26.14
N ARG A 180 -35.13 -5.26 24.89
CA ARG A 180 -34.93 -6.55 24.21
C ARG A 180 -33.47 -6.90 23.97
N PHE A 181 -32.57 -5.95 24.18
CA PHE A 181 -31.13 -6.06 23.96
C PHE A 181 -30.32 -5.79 25.23
N ASP A 182 -30.93 -5.78 26.42
CA ASP A 182 -30.25 -5.47 27.69
C ASP A 182 -29.01 -6.34 27.96
N GLN A 183 -29.01 -7.59 27.48
CA GLN A 183 -27.84 -8.49 27.56
C GLN A 183 -26.59 -7.98 26.82
N PHE A 184 -26.75 -7.00 25.93
CA PHE A 184 -25.67 -6.33 25.21
C PHE A 184 -25.33 -4.94 25.76
N PHE A 185 -25.91 -4.56 26.91
CA PHE A 185 -25.64 -3.29 27.58
C PHE A 185 -24.87 -3.53 28.89
N THR A 186 -23.81 -4.32 28.82
CA THR A 186 -23.03 -4.84 29.96
C THR A 186 -22.48 -3.73 30.87
N HIS A 187 -22.21 -2.56 30.32
CA HIS A 187 -21.70 -1.39 31.04
C HIS A 187 -22.69 -0.21 31.07
N GLY A 188 -23.94 -0.43 30.65
CA GLY A 188 -25.01 0.58 30.59
C GLY A 188 -25.16 1.28 29.23
N GLY A 189 -24.11 1.30 28.41
CA GLY A 189 -24.13 1.69 27.00
C GLY A 189 -24.15 0.49 26.05
N PHE A 190 -24.10 0.74 24.73
CA PHE A 190 -24.08 -0.32 23.73
C PHE A 190 -22.70 -0.99 23.64
N ASP A 191 -22.63 -2.30 23.90
CA ASP A 191 -21.52 -3.13 23.45
C ASP A 191 -21.66 -3.39 21.95
N GLN A 192 -21.05 -2.51 21.15
CA GLN A 192 -21.15 -2.55 19.69
C GLN A 192 -20.53 -3.82 19.11
N VAL A 193 -19.47 -4.35 19.73
CA VAL A 193 -18.84 -5.59 19.28
C VAL A 193 -19.82 -6.75 19.42
N ALA A 194 -20.47 -6.88 20.57
CA ALA A 194 -21.43 -7.95 20.81
C ALA A 194 -22.73 -7.76 19.99
N ILE A 195 -23.36 -6.58 20.04
CA ILE A 195 -24.69 -6.35 19.45
C ILE A 195 -24.66 -6.13 17.93
N SER A 196 -23.65 -5.42 17.42
CA SER A 196 -23.63 -4.97 16.03
C SER A 196 -22.73 -5.82 15.15
N ILE A 197 -21.70 -6.47 15.70
CA ILE A 197 -20.80 -7.34 14.93
C ILE A 197 -21.14 -8.81 15.18
N VAL A 198 -20.87 -9.32 16.37
CA VAL A 198 -20.95 -10.75 16.69
C VAL A 198 -22.36 -11.29 16.48
N ARG A 199 -23.38 -10.66 17.10
CA ARG A 199 -24.78 -11.10 16.98
C ARG A 199 -25.22 -11.16 15.51
N LYS A 200 -24.84 -10.17 14.69
CA LYS A 200 -25.20 -10.12 13.27
C LYS A 200 -24.52 -11.23 12.48
N LEU A 201 -23.21 -11.44 12.67
CA LEU A 201 -22.46 -12.49 11.98
C LEU A 201 -22.87 -13.90 12.43
N LYS A 202 -23.30 -14.08 13.69
CA LYS A 202 -23.94 -15.33 14.18
C LYS A 202 -25.27 -15.58 13.47
N GLY A 203 -26.08 -14.55 13.25
CA GLY A 203 -27.37 -14.65 12.57
C GLY A 203 -27.23 -14.88 11.05
N PHE A 204 -26.30 -14.17 10.41
CA PHE A 204 -26.01 -14.29 8.99
C PHE A 204 -24.52 -14.00 8.72
N LYS A 205 -23.76 -15.03 8.30
CA LYS A 205 -22.31 -14.93 8.11
C LYS A 205 -21.86 -13.85 7.11
N TYR A 206 -22.72 -13.48 6.17
CA TYR A 206 -22.43 -12.46 5.16
C TYR A 206 -23.13 -11.12 5.44
N ASP A 207 -23.50 -10.86 6.70
CA ASP A 207 -24.14 -9.61 7.10
C ASP A 207 -23.21 -8.42 6.84
N LYS A 208 -23.63 -7.54 5.92
CA LYS A 208 -22.86 -6.36 5.52
C LYS A 208 -22.93 -5.23 6.54
N GLY A 209 -23.82 -5.32 7.53
CA GLY A 209 -24.02 -4.37 8.61
C GLY A 209 -23.29 -4.73 9.90
N ALA A 210 -22.36 -5.69 9.88
CA ALA A 210 -21.50 -6.03 11.01
C ALA A 210 -20.45 -4.92 11.26
N ILE A 211 -20.90 -3.82 11.88
CA ILE A 211 -20.19 -2.54 12.00
C ILE A 211 -20.24 -2.05 13.44
N ALA A 212 -19.13 -1.50 13.93
CA ALA A 212 -19.07 -0.65 15.12
C ALA A 212 -18.66 0.77 14.71
N LEU A 213 -19.39 1.78 15.21
CA LEU A 213 -19.15 3.20 14.94
C LEU A 213 -18.51 3.85 16.15
N LEU A 214 -17.27 4.31 16.02
CA LEU A 214 -16.58 4.95 17.14
C LEU A 214 -16.84 6.45 17.17
N ALA A 215 -17.07 7.06 16.01
CA ALA A 215 -17.50 8.45 15.92
C ALA A 215 -18.99 8.58 16.26
N ASN A 216 -19.31 9.45 17.20
CA ASN A 216 -20.67 9.88 17.49
C ASN A 216 -20.93 11.21 16.75
N PRO A 217 -21.87 11.26 15.80
CA PRO A 217 -22.13 12.47 15.03
C PRO A 217 -22.56 13.65 15.90
N PHE A 218 -23.20 13.42 17.04
CA PHE A 218 -23.71 14.46 17.94
C PHE A 218 -22.65 15.03 18.89
N THR A 219 -21.51 14.37 19.03
CA THR A 219 -20.42 14.85 19.89
C THR A 219 -19.18 15.17 19.08
N ASP A 220 -18.86 14.38 18.06
CA ASP A 220 -17.56 14.42 17.40
C ASP A 220 -17.59 15.17 16.06
N VAL A 221 -18.78 15.35 15.49
CA VAL A 221 -19.00 15.99 14.19
C VAL A 221 -19.85 17.26 14.33
N PHE A 222 -20.99 17.20 15.02
CA PHE A 222 -21.92 18.30 15.19
C PHE A 222 -22.49 18.37 16.62
N PRO A 223 -22.25 19.45 17.39
CA PRO A 223 -21.37 20.56 17.07
C PRO A 223 -19.91 20.12 17.04
N LYS A 224 -19.12 20.70 16.12
CA LYS A 224 -17.72 20.31 15.90
C LYS A 224 -16.90 20.47 17.18
N ARG A 225 -16.40 19.35 17.72
CA ARG A 225 -15.36 19.35 18.78
C ARG A 225 -14.00 19.79 18.19
N PRO A 226 -13.08 20.30 19.04
CA PRO A 226 -11.68 20.44 18.67
C PRO A 226 -11.17 19.12 18.10
N SER A 227 -10.35 19.20 17.06
CA SER A 227 -9.92 18.04 16.29
C SER A 227 -9.10 17.02 17.12
N SER A 228 -8.46 17.48 18.19
CA SER A 228 -7.77 16.68 19.20
C SER A 228 -8.72 15.80 20.04
N LYS A 229 -10.00 16.18 20.14
CA LYS A 229 -11.03 15.47 20.93
C LYS A 229 -11.94 14.58 20.10
N THR A 230 -11.72 14.52 18.78
CA THR A 230 -12.46 13.66 17.85
C THR A 230 -11.68 12.34 17.69
N PRO A 231 -12.32 11.16 17.70
CA PRO A 231 -11.62 9.88 17.57
C PRO A 231 -10.84 9.75 16.25
N CYS A 232 -9.64 9.18 16.27
CA CYS A 232 -8.89 8.94 15.02
C CYS A 232 -9.47 7.73 14.25
N LEU A 233 -9.73 6.63 14.96
CA LEU A 233 -10.48 5.47 14.47
C LEU A 233 -11.99 5.78 14.49
N PHE A 234 -12.63 5.69 13.32
CA PHE A 234 -14.01 6.11 13.14
C PHE A 234 -14.99 4.94 13.01
N LEU A 235 -14.55 3.87 12.35
CA LEU A 235 -15.41 2.75 12.00
C LEU A 235 -14.60 1.45 11.99
N ILE A 236 -15.21 0.40 12.51
CA ILE A 236 -14.76 -0.98 12.31
C ILE A 236 -15.88 -1.74 11.61
N GLN A 237 -15.54 -2.48 10.56
CA GLN A 237 -16.44 -3.42 9.90
C GLN A 237 -15.78 -4.79 9.83
N CYS A 238 -16.55 -5.82 10.14
CA CYS A 238 -16.12 -7.20 10.00
C CYS A 238 -16.90 -7.89 8.88
N GLN A 239 -16.23 -8.76 8.12
CA GLN A 239 -16.87 -9.64 7.15
C GLN A 239 -16.29 -11.04 7.27
N ILE A 240 -17.12 -12.07 7.09
CA ILE A 240 -16.64 -13.44 6.91
C ILE A 240 -16.64 -13.76 5.42
N TYR A 241 -15.47 -14.09 4.88
CA TYR A 241 -15.29 -14.55 3.51
C TYR A 241 -14.41 -15.79 3.50
N GLU A 242 -14.79 -16.83 2.78
CA GLU A 242 -14.09 -18.14 2.77
C GLU A 242 -13.79 -18.68 4.18
N SER A 243 -14.75 -18.55 5.10
CA SER A 243 -14.63 -18.96 6.51
C SER A 243 -13.56 -18.21 7.32
N LYS A 244 -13.09 -17.07 6.82
CA LYS A 244 -12.14 -16.19 7.50
C LYS A 244 -12.78 -14.85 7.86
N LEU A 245 -12.60 -14.41 9.10
CA LEU A 245 -13.04 -13.09 9.57
C LEU A 245 -12.02 -12.02 9.18
N THR A 246 -12.37 -11.16 8.24
CA THR A 246 -11.63 -9.94 7.92
C THR A 246 -12.14 -8.79 8.79
N LEU A 247 -11.23 -8.02 9.40
CA LEU A 247 -11.55 -6.78 10.11
C LEU A 247 -11.01 -5.60 9.30
N THR A 248 -11.88 -4.67 8.92
CA THR A 248 -11.51 -3.41 8.28
C THR A 248 -11.75 -2.25 9.23
N ALA A 249 -10.71 -1.48 9.54
CA ALA A 249 -10.75 -0.30 10.38
C ALA A 249 -10.51 0.96 9.54
N TYR A 250 -11.36 1.97 9.70
CA TYR A 250 -11.23 3.24 9.01
C TYR A 250 -10.77 4.33 9.98
N PHE A 251 -9.62 4.94 9.68
CA PHE A 251 -9.05 6.06 10.40
C PHE A 251 -9.20 7.34 9.56
N ARG A 252 -9.81 8.38 10.13
CA ARG A 252 -9.89 9.70 9.47
C ARG A 252 -8.54 10.43 9.48
N SER A 253 -7.69 10.14 10.45
CA SER A 253 -6.34 10.69 10.63
C SER A 253 -5.54 9.69 11.45
N ASN A 254 -4.29 9.44 11.09
CA ASN A 254 -3.50 8.37 11.69
C ASN A 254 -2.02 8.74 11.77
N ASP A 255 -1.53 8.95 12.98
CA ASP A 255 -0.09 9.09 13.24
C ASP A 255 0.55 7.73 13.02
N MET A 256 1.22 7.62 11.88
CA MET A 256 1.79 6.37 11.43
C MET A 256 3.07 6.01 12.18
N TYR A 257 3.79 6.98 12.74
CA TYR A 257 5.05 6.72 13.43
C TYR A 257 4.82 6.29 14.88
N ASN A 258 4.03 7.04 15.65
CA ASN A 258 3.86 6.79 17.09
C ASN A 258 2.66 5.91 17.43
N ALA A 259 1.55 6.01 16.69
CA ALA A 259 0.26 5.46 17.11
C ALA A 259 -0.18 4.21 16.33
N TRP A 260 -0.02 4.21 15.00
CA TRP A 260 -0.51 3.12 14.13
C TRP A 260 -0.08 1.72 14.57
N PRO A 261 1.18 1.45 14.95
CA PRO A 261 1.58 0.11 15.36
C PRO A 261 0.76 -0.44 16.53
N LEU A 262 0.63 0.33 17.61
CA LEU A 262 -0.15 -0.05 18.80
C LEU A 262 -1.63 -0.25 18.46
N ASN A 263 -2.20 0.66 17.66
CA ASN A 263 -3.57 0.53 17.14
C ASN A 263 -3.76 -0.77 16.34
N ALA A 264 -2.83 -1.09 15.44
CA ALA A 264 -2.90 -2.30 14.61
C ALA A 264 -2.83 -3.57 15.45
N PHE A 265 -1.95 -3.63 16.45
CA PHE A 265 -1.88 -4.76 17.39
C PHE A 265 -3.18 -4.92 18.18
N ALA A 266 -3.76 -3.82 18.66
CA ALA A 266 -5.02 -3.86 19.41
C ALA A 266 -6.21 -4.29 18.54
N LEU A 267 -6.27 -3.80 17.30
CA LEU A 267 -7.26 -4.24 16.32
C LEU A 267 -7.09 -5.71 15.92
N ARG A 268 -5.85 -6.21 15.80
CA ARG A 268 -5.58 -7.63 15.54
C ARG A 268 -6.04 -8.50 16.71
N LYS A 269 -5.84 -8.04 17.95
CA LYS A 269 -6.35 -8.70 19.15
C LYS A 269 -7.89 -8.70 19.19
N LEU A 270 -8.52 -7.57 18.89
CA LEU A 270 -9.98 -7.47 18.78
C LEU A 270 -10.52 -8.43 17.71
N GLN A 271 -9.89 -8.48 16.53
CA GLN A 271 -10.22 -9.42 15.47
C GLN A 271 -10.14 -10.87 15.95
N SER A 272 -9.07 -11.24 16.66
CA SER A 272 -8.91 -12.58 17.25
C SER A 272 -10.04 -12.92 18.22
N ASN A 273 -10.38 -12.01 19.14
CA ASN A 273 -11.48 -12.21 20.08
C ASN A 273 -12.81 -12.46 19.36
N ILE A 274 -13.13 -11.67 18.33
CA ILE A 274 -14.35 -11.82 17.54
C ILE A 274 -14.33 -13.13 16.74
N ALA A 275 -13.19 -13.48 16.13
CA ALA A 275 -13.03 -14.71 15.34
C ALA A 275 -13.22 -15.95 16.22
N ASN A 276 -12.63 -15.96 17.41
CA ASN A 276 -12.80 -17.03 18.41
C ASN A 276 -14.25 -17.17 18.84
N GLU A 277 -14.95 -16.06 19.12
CA GLU A 277 -16.36 -16.10 19.50
C GLU A 277 -17.27 -16.59 18.37
N LEU A 278 -16.91 -16.32 17.12
CA LEU A 278 -17.63 -16.79 15.93
C LEU A 278 -17.18 -18.18 15.46
N THR A 279 -16.12 -18.73 16.06
CA THR A 279 -15.49 -20.01 15.68
C THR A 279 -15.12 -20.05 14.19
N VAL A 280 -14.44 -19.00 13.72
CA VAL A 280 -13.93 -18.86 12.34
C VAL A 280 -12.45 -18.55 12.34
N GLU A 281 -11.78 -18.81 11.23
CA GLU A 281 -10.37 -18.48 11.08
C GLU A 281 -10.16 -16.96 10.98
N MET A 282 -8.96 -16.50 11.30
CA MET A 282 -8.61 -15.10 11.10
C MET A 282 -8.28 -14.83 9.63
N GLY A 283 -8.94 -13.82 9.07
CA GLY A 283 -8.62 -13.23 7.79
C GLY A 283 -7.61 -12.08 7.93
N ALA A 284 -7.56 -11.22 6.91
CA ALA A 284 -6.70 -10.05 6.95
C ALA A 284 -7.21 -9.01 7.96
N LEU A 285 -6.28 -8.33 8.63
CA LEU A 285 -6.54 -7.04 9.24
C LEU A 285 -6.28 -5.95 8.19
N ILE A 286 -7.25 -5.08 7.98
CA ILE A 286 -7.16 -3.99 7.02
C ILE A 286 -7.34 -2.66 7.76
N THR A 287 -6.40 -1.73 7.62
CA THR A 287 -6.56 -0.35 8.09
C THR A 287 -6.56 0.60 6.91
N ILE A 288 -7.66 1.32 6.70
CA ILE A 288 -7.76 2.40 5.71
C ILE A 288 -7.57 3.72 6.45
N SER A 289 -6.48 4.42 6.16
CA SER A 289 -6.15 5.69 6.81
C SER A 289 -6.30 6.82 5.80
N ASN A 290 -7.35 7.63 5.97
CA ASN A 290 -7.64 8.72 5.05
C ASN A 290 -6.56 9.79 5.06
N MET A 291 -6.03 10.15 6.23
CA MET A 291 -4.88 11.05 6.40
C MET A 291 -3.78 10.32 7.19
N ALA A 292 -3.04 9.46 6.50
CA ALA A 292 -1.88 8.77 7.06
C ALA A 292 -0.69 9.72 7.09
N HIS A 293 -0.11 9.97 8.26
CA HIS A 293 0.91 11.02 8.38
C HIS A 293 2.08 10.66 9.29
N ILE A 294 3.20 11.34 9.06
CA ILE A 294 4.37 11.39 9.93
C ILE A 294 4.63 12.86 10.26
N TYR A 295 4.86 13.19 11.52
CA TYR A 295 5.22 14.55 11.93
C TYR A 295 6.67 14.88 11.57
N GLU A 296 6.94 16.16 11.31
CA GLU A 296 8.28 16.68 10.97
C GLU A 296 9.39 16.17 11.90
N HIS A 297 9.16 16.19 13.22
CA HIS A 297 10.15 15.76 14.20
C HIS A 297 10.47 14.25 14.15
N ASN A 298 9.65 13.43 13.46
CA ASN A 298 9.88 12.00 13.28
C ASN A 298 10.46 11.63 11.90
N TYR A 299 10.69 12.60 11.00
CA TYR A 299 11.16 12.28 9.63
C TYR A 299 12.49 11.54 9.61
N GLN A 300 13.46 12.00 10.40
CA GLN A 300 14.80 11.42 10.42
C GLN A 300 14.77 10.00 11.00
N ASP A 301 14.10 9.83 12.14
CA ASP A 301 13.97 8.52 12.78
C ASP A 301 13.24 7.52 11.89
N ALA A 302 12.13 7.95 11.27
CA ALA A 302 11.39 7.12 10.32
C ALA A 302 12.27 6.67 9.14
N LYS A 303 13.11 7.59 8.63
CA LYS A 303 14.06 7.30 7.55
C LYS A 303 15.09 6.24 7.94
N GLU A 304 15.77 6.44 9.05
CA GLU A 304 16.77 5.49 9.56
C GLU A 304 16.14 4.11 9.81
N LEU A 305 14.90 4.11 10.31
CA LEU A 305 14.18 2.88 10.60
C LEU A 305 13.90 2.07 9.33
N TYR A 306 13.37 2.69 8.28
CA TYR A 306 13.07 1.94 7.06
C TYR A 306 14.33 1.61 6.26
N GLU A 307 15.35 2.47 6.22
CA GLU A 307 16.60 2.17 5.50
C GLU A 307 17.31 0.95 6.10
N LYS A 308 17.25 0.78 7.42
CA LYS A 308 17.86 -0.35 8.12
C LYS A 308 17.05 -1.65 8.02
N ASN A 309 15.72 -1.55 8.03
CA ASN A 309 14.85 -2.71 8.24
C ASN A 309 14.00 -3.10 7.02
N ASP A 310 13.88 -2.27 5.99
CA ASP A 310 13.11 -2.59 4.78
C ASP A 310 13.85 -3.66 3.96
N LYS A 311 13.39 -4.91 4.11
CA LYS A 311 13.83 -6.04 3.31
C LYS A 311 12.79 -6.24 2.23
N GLY A 312 13.20 -6.17 0.96
CA GLY A 312 12.29 -6.37 -0.17
C GLY A 312 11.43 -7.63 0.03
N TYR A 313 10.13 -7.50 -0.21
CA TYR A 313 9.16 -8.55 0.06
C TYR A 313 8.57 -9.10 -1.25
N CYS A 314 8.53 -10.42 -1.37
CA CYS A 314 7.83 -11.09 -2.46
C CYS A 314 6.36 -11.22 -2.08
N GLU A 315 5.55 -10.25 -2.49
CA GLU A 315 4.09 -10.31 -2.26
C GLU A 315 3.48 -11.46 -3.06
N TRP A 316 2.84 -12.39 -2.34
CA TRP A 316 2.03 -13.42 -2.97
C TRP A 316 0.95 -12.79 -3.85
N ASP A 317 0.93 -13.19 -5.12
CA ASP A 317 -0.04 -12.71 -6.09
C ASP A 317 -1.28 -13.60 -6.09
N PRO A 318 -2.44 -13.15 -5.58
CA PRO A 318 -3.67 -13.95 -5.58
C PRO A 318 -4.18 -14.37 -6.95
N ARG A 319 -3.73 -13.70 -8.03
CA ARG A 319 -4.14 -14.00 -9.39
C ARG A 319 -3.01 -14.69 -10.16
N GLY A 320 -1.78 -14.21 -10.02
CA GLY A 320 -0.70 -14.48 -10.98
C GLY A 320 0.07 -15.79 -10.80
N ASN A 321 -0.62 -16.93 -10.78
CA ASN A 321 0.03 -18.23 -10.94
C ASN A 321 0.20 -18.56 -12.44
N LEU A 322 1.31 -18.14 -13.05
CA LEU A 322 1.58 -18.36 -14.48
C LEU A 322 2.80 -19.27 -14.72
N SER A 323 2.64 -20.23 -15.63
CA SER A 323 3.74 -20.99 -16.22
C SER A 323 4.03 -20.50 -17.63
N VAL A 324 5.30 -20.21 -17.92
CA VAL A 324 5.79 -19.83 -19.24
C VAL A 324 6.57 -21.00 -19.81
N MET A 325 6.32 -21.31 -21.08
CA MET A 325 6.98 -22.40 -21.78
C MET A 325 7.13 -22.08 -23.27
N VAL A 326 8.00 -22.83 -23.94
CA VAL A 326 8.21 -22.74 -25.39
C VAL A 326 7.77 -24.05 -26.01
N GLU A 327 6.82 -23.97 -26.94
CA GLU A 327 6.34 -25.11 -27.72
C GLU A 327 6.56 -24.82 -29.21
N ASN A 328 7.43 -25.60 -29.86
CA ASN A 328 7.90 -25.33 -31.22
C ASN A 328 8.56 -23.93 -31.31
N SER A 329 7.92 -22.99 -32.01
CA SER A 329 8.34 -21.58 -32.11
C SER A 329 7.44 -20.63 -31.34
N ASP A 330 6.52 -21.14 -30.52
CA ASP A 330 5.55 -20.31 -29.81
C ASP A 330 5.95 -20.15 -28.34
N ILE A 331 5.78 -18.93 -27.83
CA ILE A 331 5.75 -18.63 -26.41
C ILE A 331 4.34 -18.95 -25.93
N VAL A 332 4.25 -19.79 -24.89
CA VAL A 332 2.99 -20.21 -24.28
C VAL A 332 3.00 -19.81 -22.81
N ALA A 333 1.96 -19.08 -22.40
CA ALA A 333 1.74 -18.68 -21.00
C ALA A 333 0.43 -19.31 -20.51
N ARG A 334 0.53 -20.22 -19.54
CA ARG A 334 -0.62 -20.88 -18.89
C ARG A 334 -0.89 -20.22 -17.55
N TRP A 335 -2.10 -19.73 -17.38
CA TRP A 335 -2.60 -19.22 -16.11
C TRP A 335 -3.33 -20.32 -15.36
N MET A 336 -2.88 -20.58 -14.14
CA MET A 336 -3.42 -21.62 -13.27
C MET A 336 -4.20 -21.00 -12.12
N THR A 337 -5.10 -21.77 -11.54
CA THR A 337 -5.71 -21.46 -10.24
C THR A 337 -4.64 -21.27 -9.16
N PRO A 338 -4.91 -20.54 -8.06
CA PRO A 338 -3.92 -20.27 -7.02
C PRO A 338 -3.29 -21.53 -6.39
N ARG A 339 -4.00 -22.66 -6.41
CA ARG A 339 -3.51 -23.96 -5.94
C ARG A 339 -2.80 -24.78 -7.02
N GLY A 340 -2.78 -24.31 -8.27
CA GLY A 340 -2.12 -24.94 -9.41
C GLY A 340 -2.81 -26.20 -9.94
N ASN A 341 -4.04 -26.51 -9.49
CA ASN A 341 -4.73 -27.75 -9.83
C ASN A 341 -5.55 -27.68 -11.12
N GLU A 342 -5.89 -26.49 -11.58
CA GLU A 342 -6.72 -26.26 -12.77
C GLU A 342 -6.16 -25.11 -13.61
N GLU A 343 -6.17 -25.27 -14.92
CA GLU A 343 -5.84 -24.20 -15.87
C GLU A 343 -7.06 -23.28 -16.05
N ILE A 344 -6.83 -21.98 -15.92
CA ILE A 344 -7.83 -20.93 -16.14
C ILE A 344 -7.84 -20.50 -17.62
N LYS A 345 -6.66 -20.24 -18.18
CA LYS A 345 -6.50 -19.76 -19.56
C LYS A 345 -5.07 -19.96 -20.06
N GLU A 346 -4.93 -20.24 -21.37
CA GLU A 346 -3.65 -20.21 -22.08
C GLU A 346 -3.60 -19.02 -23.05
N TRP A 347 -2.45 -18.36 -23.13
CA TRP A 347 -2.10 -17.45 -24.22
C TRP A 347 -0.91 -18.01 -25.01
N ARG A 348 -0.94 -17.79 -26.32
CA ARG A 348 0.07 -18.29 -27.25
C ARG A 348 0.43 -17.22 -28.27
N ILE A 349 1.72 -17.07 -28.54
CA ILE A 349 2.21 -16.20 -29.61
C ILE A 349 3.44 -16.80 -30.28
N ASP A 350 3.54 -16.65 -31.60
CA ASP A 350 4.77 -16.96 -32.34
C ASP A 350 5.92 -16.06 -31.84
N GLY A 351 6.92 -16.69 -31.21
CA GLY A 351 8.07 -16.03 -30.60
C GLY A 351 9.04 -15.44 -31.63
N LYS A 352 8.88 -15.73 -32.92
CA LYS A 352 9.63 -15.07 -34.00
C LYS A 352 9.08 -13.69 -34.34
N LYS A 353 7.84 -13.37 -33.93
CA LYS A 353 7.27 -12.04 -34.14
C LYS A 353 8.11 -10.98 -33.43
N ARG A 354 8.12 -9.78 -34.00
CA ARG A 354 8.79 -8.63 -33.38
C ARG A 354 8.08 -8.27 -32.06
N ASN A 355 8.83 -8.23 -30.97
CA ASN A 355 8.37 -7.92 -29.61
C ASN A 355 7.28 -8.89 -29.11
N ALA A 356 7.43 -10.19 -29.39
CA ALA A 356 6.47 -11.22 -29.01
C ALA A 356 6.21 -11.25 -27.49
N ALA A 357 7.25 -11.12 -26.66
CA ALA A 357 7.11 -11.08 -25.19
C ALA A 357 6.28 -9.90 -24.72
N ARG A 358 6.46 -8.71 -25.33
CA ARG A 358 5.64 -7.53 -25.04
C ARG A 358 4.18 -7.73 -25.44
N LEU A 359 3.94 -8.30 -26.62
CA LEU A 359 2.58 -8.51 -27.12
C LEU A 359 1.80 -9.50 -26.25
N ILE A 360 2.40 -10.63 -25.86
CA ILE A 360 1.74 -11.57 -24.93
C ILE A 360 1.62 -10.99 -23.51
N SER A 361 2.53 -10.11 -23.08
CA SER A 361 2.37 -9.38 -21.82
C SER A 361 1.10 -8.52 -21.81
N PHE A 362 0.75 -7.86 -22.92
CA PHE A 362 -0.51 -7.12 -23.04
C PHE A 362 -1.75 -8.03 -23.00
N GLU A 363 -1.67 -9.24 -23.56
CA GLU A 363 -2.76 -10.21 -23.47
C GLU A 363 -2.99 -10.72 -22.04
N ILE A 364 -1.89 -10.92 -21.29
CA ILE A 364 -1.92 -11.29 -19.86
C ILE A 364 -2.48 -10.14 -19.01
N GLU A 365 -2.07 -8.90 -19.29
CA GLU A 365 -2.58 -7.69 -18.65
C GLU A 365 -4.08 -7.49 -18.93
N ASN A 366 -4.50 -7.60 -20.20
CA ASN A 366 -5.91 -7.55 -20.60
C ASN A 366 -6.74 -8.66 -19.94
N GLY A 367 -6.12 -9.80 -19.63
CA GLY A 367 -6.72 -10.89 -18.87
C GLY A 367 -6.79 -10.65 -17.36
N LEU A 368 -6.20 -9.56 -16.85
CA LEU A 368 -6.08 -9.25 -15.43
C LEU A 368 -5.44 -10.37 -14.60
N ALA A 369 -4.54 -11.14 -15.21
CA ALA A 369 -4.00 -12.36 -14.61
C ALA A 369 -3.01 -12.10 -13.47
N ILE A 370 -2.42 -10.91 -13.39
CA ILE A 370 -1.38 -10.54 -12.41
C ILE A 370 -1.91 -9.40 -11.54
N SER A 371 -1.74 -9.47 -10.22
CA SER A 371 -2.19 -8.44 -9.27
C SER A 371 -1.07 -7.75 -8.50
N THR A 372 0.17 -8.23 -8.61
CA THR A 372 1.31 -7.63 -7.92
C THR A 372 2.39 -7.21 -8.90
N LEU A 373 3.01 -6.06 -8.64
CA LEU A 373 4.09 -5.53 -9.48
C LEU A 373 5.30 -6.47 -9.50
N GLY A 374 5.64 -7.06 -8.34
CA GLY A 374 6.76 -8.00 -8.24
C GLY A 374 6.59 -9.21 -9.17
N ASN A 375 5.38 -9.74 -9.27
CA ASN A 375 5.08 -10.86 -10.16
C ASN A 375 5.03 -10.42 -11.63
N ALA A 376 4.51 -9.22 -11.94
CA ALA A 376 4.56 -8.65 -13.29
C ALA A 376 6.00 -8.54 -13.81
N LEU A 377 6.93 -8.04 -12.98
CA LEU A 377 8.35 -7.95 -13.31
C LEU A 377 9.00 -9.33 -13.51
N TYR A 378 8.59 -10.31 -12.71
CA TYR A 378 9.06 -11.68 -12.86
C TYR A 378 8.57 -12.31 -14.18
N ILE A 379 7.26 -12.29 -14.44
CA ILE A 379 6.67 -12.89 -15.65
C ILE A 379 7.19 -12.21 -16.92
N GLY A 380 7.28 -10.88 -16.94
CA GLY A 380 7.84 -10.14 -18.08
C GLY A 380 9.26 -10.61 -18.45
N ARG A 381 10.09 -10.88 -17.44
CA ARG A 381 11.44 -11.43 -17.64
C ARG A 381 11.43 -12.88 -18.16
N GLN A 382 10.49 -13.72 -17.72
CA GLN A 382 10.36 -15.08 -18.25
C GLN A 382 9.93 -15.07 -19.72
N LEU A 383 8.98 -14.20 -20.08
CA LEU A 383 8.51 -14.03 -21.46
C LEU A 383 9.63 -13.53 -22.39
N GLU A 384 10.41 -12.54 -21.96
CA GLU A 384 11.54 -12.03 -22.75
C GLU A 384 12.63 -13.09 -22.95
N ARG A 385 12.90 -13.91 -21.92
CA ARG A 385 13.81 -15.06 -22.04
C ARG A 385 13.30 -16.11 -23.02
N ALA A 386 12.00 -16.40 -23.02
CA ALA A 386 11.39 -17.32 -23.97
C ALA A 386 11.48 -16.80 -25.41
N GLU A 387 11.19 -15.51 -25.64
CA GLU A 387 11.36 -14.85 -26.95
C GLU A 387 12.82 -14.93 -27.43
N THR A 388 13.76 -14.60 -26.53
CA THR A 388 15.20 -14.66 -26.83
C THR A 388 15.64 -16.07 -27.21
N ALA A 389 15.19 -17.07 -26.45
CA ALA A 389 15.54 -18.46 -26.71
C ALA A 389 15.05 -18.92 -28.09
N ILE A 390 13.81 -18.59 -28.46
CA ILE A 390 13.25 -18.94 -29.77
C ILE A 390 14.05 -18.29 -30.91
N LYS A 391 14.40 -17.00 -30.78
CA LYS A 391 15.12 -16.26 -31.82
C LYS A 391 16.56 -16.71 -32.01
N LEU A 392 17.21 -17.16 -30.94
CA LEU A 392 18.60 -17.63 -30.96
C LEU A 392 18.71 -19.16 -31.10
N GLY A 393 17.60 -19.88 -31.15
CA GLY A 393 17.59 -21.35 -31.23
C GLY A 393 18.08 -22.03 -29.94
N LEU A 394 17.92 -21.38 -28.79
CA LEU A 394 18.30 -21.90 -27.47
C LEU A 394 17.15 -22.69 -26.82
N LYS A 395 17.51 -23.52 -25.84
CA LYS A 395 16.52 -24.16 -24.95
C LYS A 395 16.04 -23.17 -23.90
N PHE A 396 14.73 -23.05 -23.74
CA PHE A 396 14.11 -22.32 -22.64
C PHE A 396 13.63 -23.29 -21.55
N THR A 397 13.82 -22.91 -20.30
CA THR A 397 13.18 -23.53 -19.13
C THR A 397 12.92 -22.40 -18.14
N GLN A 398 11.67 -22.25 -17.69
CA GLN A 398 11.30 -21.20 -16.73
C GLN A 398 12.20 -21.27 -15.50
N ASP A 399 12.52 -20.11 -14.92
CA ASP A 399 13.44 -19.92 -13.78
C ASP A 399 14.92 -20.17 -14.04
N ASN A 400 15.27 -20.89 -15.10
CA ASN A 400 16.66 -21.13 -15.47
C ASN A 400 17.26 -19.99 -16.32
N PRO A 401 18.58 -19.76 -16.25
CA PRO A 401 19.28 -18.89 -17.19
C PRO A 401 19.30 -19.52 -18.60
N LEU A 402 19.50 -18.68 -19.62
CA LEU A 402 19.75 -19.15 -20.98
C LEU A 402 21.22 -19.54 -21.14
N GLU A 403 21.48 -20.66 -21.81
CA GLU A 403 22.84 -21.17 -22.08
C GLU A 403 23.34 -20.69 -23.45
N PHE A 404 24.07 -19.58 -23.46
CA PHE A 404 24.56 -18.94 -24.70
C PHE A 404 25.76 -19.66 -25.33
N ASP A 405 26.45 -20.54 -24.60
CA ASP A 405 27.63 -21.28 -25.07
C ASP A 405 27.32 -22.21 -26.26
N THR A 406 26.03 -22.46 -26.51
CA THR A 406 25.54 -23.29 -27.62
C THR A 406 25.36 -22.53 -28.93
N ILE A 407 25.48 -21.19 -28.93
CA ILE A 407 25.36 -20.35 -30.12
C ILE A 407 26.66 -20.46 -30.92
N LYS A 408 26.59 -21.02 -32.14
CA LYS A 408 27.71 -20.97 -33.08
C LYS A 408 27.89 -19.52 -33.56
N PRO A 409 29.14 -19.01 -33.64
CA PRO A 409 29.44 -17.63 -34.01
C PRO A 409 28.97 -17.25 -35.42
#